data_AF-A0A969I3K8-F1
#
_entry.id   AF-A0A969I3K8-F1
#
_cell.length_a   1.000
_cell.length_b   1.000
_cell.length_c   1.000
_cell.angle_alpha   90.00
_cell.angle_beta   90.00
_cell.angle_gamma   90.00
#
_symmetry.space_group_name_H-M   'P 1'
#
loop_
_entity.id
_entity.type
_entity.pdbx_description
1 polymer ?
#
loop_
_entity_poly.entity_id
_entity_poly.type
_entity_poly.pdbx_seq_one_letter_code
_entity_poly.pdbx_strand_id
1 'polypeptide(L)'
;DNSRLQQARQVVEELQVAELEDFLRCQLQFQNAVALDRYVDQGDTNTAVIYPIAIGDRLGLIAKLPQQTQLIYRTSNEPDTVAQLATAILELRDSIEEGEGNTDMQPSLSKAYQLLIKPLEAALAASPADTLVFVLDSAFRNLPLAALYDAERGEYLLERYNVALNLGLELPVQPPLQLEQAAILAAGVIKENCIEGMGCAEPLPAVKDELDAIEQQLPQAQVLRDEAFGAEALRTRLKKQGFRWFI
;
A
#
# COMPACT_ATOMS: atom_id res chain seq x y z
N ASP A 1 2.38 15.39 24.14
CA ASP A 1 3.39 16.39 23.77
C ASP A 1 3.85 16.07 22.36
N ASN A 2 3.87 17.07 21.47
CA ASN A 2 4.17 16.90 20.04
C ASN A 2 5.58 16.35 19.82
N SER A 3 6.54 16.76 20.65
CA SER A 3 7.93 16.29 20.63
C SER A 3 8.03 14.76 20.81
N ARG A 4 7.24 14.19 21.73
CA ARG A 4 7.19 12.75 21.98
C ARG A 4 6.54 11.98 20.84
N LEU A 5 5.55 12.57 20.16
CA LEU A 5 4.92 11.95 19.00
C LEU A 5 5.85 11.96 17.78
N GLN A 6 6.62 13.03 17.60
CA GLN A 6 7.69 13.08 16.60
C GLN A 6 8.76 12.02 16.88
N GLN A 7 9.21 11.91 18.13
CA GLN A 7 10.17 10.89 18.53
C GLN A 7 9.61 9.47 18.32
N ALA A 8 8.34 9.22 18.66
CA ALA A 8 7.71 7.93 18.46
C ALA A 8 7.66 7.52 16.99
N ARG A 9 7.29 8.44 16.09
CA ARG A 9 7.31 8.21 14.63
C ARG A 9 8.70 7.85 14.14
N GLN A 10 9.71 8.63 14.54
CA GLN A 10 11.10 8.39 14.14
C GLN A 10 11.60 7.00 14.57
N VAL A 11 11.33 6.59 15.81
CA VAL A 11 11.74 5.27 16.32
C VAL A 11 11.05 4.12 15.57
N VAL A 12 9.74 4.26 15.31
CA VAL A 12 8.98 3.23 14.58
C VAL A 12 9.59 2.99 13.19
N GLU A 13 10.01 4.03 12.52
CA GLU A 13 10.53 3.90 11.16
C GLU A 13 11.98 3.47 11.10
N GLU A 14 12.83 3.95 12.01
CA GLU A 14 14.20 3.44 12.14
C GLU A 14 14.17 1.91 12.35
N LEU A 15 13.18 1.42 13.12
CA LEU A 15 12.94 -0.01 13.26
C LEU A 15 12.48 -0.66 11.95
N GLN A 16 11.57 -0.06 11.20
CA GLN A 16 11.08 -0.60 9.92
C GLN A 16 12.19 -0.69 8.87
N VAL A 17 13.03 0.33 8.75
CA VAL A 17 14.18 0.34 7.85
C VAL A 17 15.14 -0.77 8.25
N ALA A 18 15.46 -0.91 9.54
CA ALA A 18 16.35 -1.96 10.03
C ALA A 18 15.80 -3.38 9.77
N GLU A 19 14.49 -3.61 9.97
CA GLU A 19 13.83 -4.87 9.63
C GLU A 19 13.94 -5.19 8.14
N LEU A 20 13.70 -4.19 7.30
CA LEU A 20 13.71 -4.36 5.85
C LEU A 20 15.13 -4.60 5.33
N GLU A 21 16.13 -3.88 5.87
CA GLU A 21 17.55 -4.12 5.58
C GLU A 21 17.98 -5.53 6.02
N ASP A 22 17.54 -6.00 7.19
CA ASP A 22 17.81 -7.38 7.62
C ASP A 22 17.17 -8.40 6.68
N PHE A 23 15.90 -8.19 6.30
CA PHE A 23 15.18 -9.08 5.39
C PHE A 23 15.82 -9.15 4.00
N LEU A 24 16.08 -7.98 3.40
CA LEU A 24 16.66 -7.87 2.05
C LEU A 24 18.16 -8.15 2.01
N ARG A 25 18.82 -8.21 3.18
CA ARG A 25 20.27 -8.39 3.31
C ARG A 25 21.05 -7.31 2.54
N CYS A 26 20.54 -6.08 2.54
CA CYS A 26 21.14 -4.92 1.86
C CYS A 26 21.00 -3.65 2.71
N GLN A 27 21.75 -2.61 2.35
CA GLN A 27 21.57 -1.28 2.91
C GLN A 27 20.66 -0.46 1.99
N LEU A 28 19.59 0.09 2.54
CA LEU A 28 18.65 0.91 1.80
C LEU A 28 19.19 2.32 1.68
N GLN A 29 19.19 2.84 0.46
CA GLN A 29 19.59 4.21 0.16
C GLN A 29 18.54 4.86 -0.71
N PHE A 30 17.73 5.73 -0.12
CA PHE A 30 16.73 6.48 -0.86
C PHE A 30 17.37 7.71 -1.50
N GLN A 31 17.57 7.66 -2.82
CA GLN A 31 18.02 8.82 -3.57
C GLN A 31 16.86 9.80 -3.75
N ASN A 32 17.09 11.10 -3.51
CA ASN A 32 16.08 12.17 -3.62
C ASN A 32 14.86 11.98 -2.71
N ALA A 33 15.06 11.39 -1.54
CA ALA A 33 14.05 11.33 -0.50
C ALA A 33 13.67 12.72 0.02
N VAL A 34 12.37 12.95 0.20
CA VAL A 34 11.84 14.10 0.92
C VAL A 34 11.21 13.61 2.22
N ALA A 35 11.58 14.24 3.33
CA ALA A 35 10.94 13.98 4.62
C ALA A 35 9.42 14.20 4.51
N LEU A 36 8.62 13.23 4.96
CA LEU A 36 7.15 13.22 4.89
C LEU A 36 6.54 14.47 5.52
N ASP A 37 7.08 14.94 6.65
CA ASP A 37 6.61 16.19 7.27
C ASP A 37 6.80 17.38 6.31
N ARG A 38 7.95 17.44 5.63
CA ARG A 38 8.20 18.48 4.62
C ARG A 38 7.28 18.32 3.42
N TYR A 39 7.03 17.10 2.96
CA TYR A 39 6.12 16.84 1.85
C TYR A 39 4.69 17.31 2.16
N VAL A 40 4.19 16.99 3.36
CA VAL A 40 2.86 17.40 3.83
C VAL A 40 2.77 18.91 4.08
N ASP A 41 3.84 19.53 4.54
CA ASP A 41 3.89 20.97 4.81
C ASP A 41 4.15 21.81 3.55
N GLN A 42 4.59 21.20 2.44
CA GLN A 42 4.64 21.85 1.12
C GLN A 42 3.20 22.08 0.67
N GLY A 43 2.74 23.34 0.76
CA GLY A 43 1.33 23.75 0.60
C GLY A 43 0.65 23.44 -0.75
N ASP A 44 1.34 22.78 -1.68
CA ASP A 44 0.80 22.29 -2.93
C ASP A 44 0.29 20.84 -2.83
N THR A 45 0.43 20.18 -1.67
CA THR A 45 -0.10 18.83 -1.43
C THR A 45 -1.25 18.82 -0.42
N ASN A 46 -2.33 18.13 -0.78
CA ASN A 46 -3.47 17.85 0.08
C ASN A 46 -3.32 16.46 0.72
N THR A 47 -2.14 16.19 1.28
CA THR A 47 -1.80 14.85 1.80
C THR A 47 -1.85 14.82 3.32
N ALA A 48 -2.55 13.84 3.88
CA ALA A 48 -2.45 13.46 5.28
C ALA A 48 -1.62 12.18 5.42
N VAL A 49 -0.85 12.08 6.51
CA VAL A 49 -0.06 10.88 6.81
C VAL A 49 -0.55 10.26 8.11
N ILE A 50 -0.78 8.95 8.09
CA ILE A 50 -1.35 8.19 9.21
C ILE A 50 -0.38 7.08 9.59
N TYR A 51 -0.08 6.98 10.89
CA TYR A 51 0.82 6.00 11.50
C TYR A 51 0.03 5.13 12.47
N PRO A 52 -0.48 3.98 12.04
CA PRO A 52 -0.98 2.95 12.93
C PRO A 52 0.19 2.22 13.59
N ILE A 53 0.21 2.23 14.92
CA ILE A 53 1.32 1.71 15.73
C ILE A 53 0.74 0.73 16.76
N ALA A 54 1.35 -0.45 16.88
CA ALA A 54 1.02 -1.38 17.95
C ALA A 54 1.73 -0.96 19.25
N ILE A 55 0.96 -0.65 20.29
CA ILE A 55 1.46 -0.24 21.62
C ILE A 55 1.00 -1.30 22.64
N GLY A 56 1.78 -2.36 22.77
CA GLY A 56 1.35 -3.55 23.54
C GLY A 56 0.16 -4.21 22.87
N ASP A 57 -0.96 -4.32 23.58
CA ASP A 57 -2.23 -4.86 23.09
C ASP A 57 -3.14 -3.79 22.45
N ARG A 58 -2.71 -2.53 22.42
CA ARG A 58 -3.52 -1.39 21.97
C ARG A 58 -3.02 -0.77 20.68
N LEU A 59 -3.96 -0.22 19.92
CA LEU A 59 -3.68 0.51 18.70
C LEU A 59 -3.49 2.00 19.01
N GLY A 60 -2.31 2.52 18.69
CA GLY A 60 -2.03 3.95 18.62
C GLY A 60 -2.15 4.45 17.18
N LEU A 61 -2.70 5.65 16.99
CA LEU A 61 -2.76 6.34 15.71
C LEU A 61 -2.13 7.72 15.87
N ILE A 62 -1.08 7.99 15.09
CA ILE A 62 -0.55 9.33 14.92
C ILE A 62 -0.93 9.81 13.52
N ALA A 63 -1.45 11.03 13.39
CA ALA A 63 -1.77 11.62 12.10
C ALA A 63 -1.17 13.02 11.97
N LYS A 64 -0.61 13.30 10.79
CA LYS A 64 -0.13 14.61 10.36
C LYS A 64 -1.04 15.08 9.22
N LEU A 65 -1.75 16.17 9.44
CA LEU A 65 -2.63 16.78 8.45
C LEU A 65 -1.90 17.87 7.66
N PRO A 66 -2.29 18.11 6.40
CA PRO A 66 -1.69 19.17 5.60
C PRO A 66 -1.92 20.52 6.25
N GLN A 67 -0.91 21.40 6.18
CA GLN A 67 -0.94 22.76 6.71
C GLN A 67 -1.15 22.86 8.24
N GLN A 68 -1.00 21.75 8.98
CA GLN A 68 -1.11 21.72 10.44
C GLN A 68 0.20 21.31 11.08
N THR A 69 0.70 22.12 12.02
CA THR A 69 1.97 21.85 12.71
C THR A 69 1.85 20.79 13.79
N GLN A 70 0.66 20.64 14.39
CA GLN A 70 0.44 19.72 15.50
C GLN A 70 0.04 18.33 15.01
N LEU A 71 0.69 17.31 15.55
CA LEU A 71 0.30 15.92 15.33
C LEU A 71 -0.96 15.60 16.12
N ILE A 72 -1.85 14.85 15.48
CA ILE A 72 -3.02 14.25 16.11
C ILE A 72 -2.61 12.90 16.65
N TYR A 73 -2.95 12.63 17.90
CA TYR A 73 -2.82 11.31 18.49
C TYR A 73 -4.17 10.78 18.94
N ARG A 74 -4.45 9.53 18.60
CA ARG A 74 -5.58 8.74 19.11
C ARG A 74 -5.04 7.40 19.57
N THR A 75 -5.69 6.82 20.56
CA THR A 75 -5.42 5.46 21.01
C THR A 75 -6.74 4.74 21.11
N SER A 76 -6.75 3.43 20.89
CA SER A 76 -7.89 2.63 21.29
C SER A 76 -8.11 2.76 22.78
N ASN A 77 -9.38 2.83 23.17
CA ASN A 77 -9.78 2.76 24.58
C ASN A 77 -9.80 1.30 25.07
N GLU A 78 -10.13 0.37 24.16
CA GLU A 78 -10.21 -1.05 24.46
C GLU A 78 -8.83 -1.72 24.41
N PRO A 79 -8.57 -2.67 25.33
CA PRO A 79 -7.48 -3.62 25.20
C PRO A 79 -7.69 -4.53 23.97
N ASP A 80 -6.64 -5.25 23.58
CA ASP A 80 -6.65 -6.25 22.50
C ASP A 80 -7.05 -5.75 21.10
N THR A 81 -7.00 -4.45 20.84
CA THR A 81 -7.34 -3.92 19.50
C THR A 81 -6.34 -4.30 18.43
N VAL A 82 -5.07 -4.50 18.80
CA VAL A 82 -4.06 -5.03 17.88
C VAL A 82 -4.43 -6.46 17.47
N ALA A 83 -4.83 -7.30 18.44
CA ALA A 83 -5.26 -8.66 18.18
C ALA A 83 -6.54 -8.71 17.32
N GLN A 84 -7.53 -7.86 17.62
CA GLN A 84 -8.74 -7.75 16.81
C GLN A 84 -8.44 -7.35 15.35
N LEU A 85 -7.52 -6.41 15.14
CA LEU A 85 -7.12 -6.01 13.80
C LEU A 85 -6.34 -7.12 13.09
N ALA A 86 -5.47 -7.83 13.79
CA ALA A 86 -4.75 -8.98 13.25
C ALA A 86 -5.71 -10.11 12.82
N THR A 87 -6.73 -10.41 13.63
CA THR A 87 -7.78 -11.37 13.27
C THR A 87 -8.52 -10.92 12.01
N ALA A 88 -8.93 -9.65 11.92
CA ALA A 88 -9.61 -9.12 10.74
C ALA A 88 -8.73 -9.24 9.48
N ILE A 89 -7.41 -9.02 9.59
CA ILE A 89 -6.47 -9.17 8.47
C ILE A 89 -6.39 -10.63 8.02
N LEU A 90 -6.35 -11.59 8.96
CA LEU A 90 -6.31 -13.02 8.64
C LEU A 90 -7.61 -13.46 7.96
N GLU A 91 -8.76 -13.08 8.49
CA GLU A 91 -10.07 -13.36 7.88
C GLU A 91 -10.15 -12.79 6.46
N LEU A 92 -9.68 -11.56 6.24
CA LEU A 92 -9.66 -10.97 4.90
C LEU A 92 -8.79 -11.75 3.93
N ARG A 93 -7.64 -12.22 4.40
CA ARG A 93 -6.75 -13.04 3.58
C ARG A 93 -7.45 -14.35 3.20
N ASP A 94 -8.06 -15.03 4.17
CA ASP A 94 -8.76 -16.29 3.94
C ASP A 94 -9.93 -16.11 2.96
N SER A 95 -10.75 -15.07 3.14
CA SER A 95 -11.83 -14.72 2.21
C SER A 95 -11.35 -14.46 0.78
N ILE A 96 -10.22 -13.76 0.61
CA ILE A 96 -9.62 -13.50 -0.71
C ILE A 96 -9.10 -14.81 -1.33
N GLU A 97 -8.44 -15.66 -0.55
CA GLU A 97 -7.92 -16.96 -1.00
C GLU A 97 -9.05 -17.92 -1.41
N GLU A 98 -10.18 -17.87 -0.72
CA GLU A 98 -11.37 -18.68 -1.02
C GLU A 98 -12.25 -18.09 -2.14
N GLY A 99 -11.92 -16.89 -2.63
CA GLY A 99 -12.66 -16.22 -3.70
C GLY A 99 -14.05 -15.75 -3.27
N GLU A 100 -14.22 -15.44 -1.99
CA GLU A 100 -15.47 -14.92 -1.44
C GLU A 100 -15.84 -13.55 -2.03
N GLY A 101 -17.13 -13.23 -1.99
CA GLY A 101 -17.63 -11.97 -2.53
C GLY A 101 -17.32 -10.79 -1.60
N ASN A 102 -17.43 -9.57 -2.14
CA ASN A 102 -17.26 -8.34 -1.36
C ASN A 102 -18.11 -8.29 -0.07
N THR A 103 -19.33 -8.84 -0.11
CA THR A 103 -20.25 -8.86 1.04
C THR A 103 -19.69 -9.64 2.22
N ASP A 104 -18.93 -10.71 1.97
CA ASP A 104 -18.38 -11.59 2.99
C ASP A 104 -17.17 -10.94 3.68
N MET A 105 -16.40 -10.14 2.94
CA MET A 105 -15.25 -9.37 3.44
C MET A 105 -15.63 -8.07 4.17
N GLN A 106 -16.80 -7.49 3.87
CA GLN A 106 -17.25 -6.20 4.41
C GLN A 106 -17.21 -6.10 5.95
N PRO A 107 -17.58 -7.12 6.75
CA PRO A 107 -17.47 -7.06 8.20
C PRO A 107 -16.05 -6.80 8.70
N SER A 108 -15.06 -7.53 8.19
CA SER A 108 -13.65 -7.40 8.60
C SER A 108 -13.04 -6.10 8.09
N LEU A 109 -13.39 -5.66 6.86
CA LEU A 109 -13.03 -4.34 6.32
C LEU A 109 -13.64 -3.20 7.15
N SER A 110 -14.89 -3.35 7.60
CA SER A 110 -15.58 -2.37 8.46
C SER A 110 -14.92 -2.28 9.83
N LYS A 111 -14.54 -3.43 10.40
CA LYS A 111 -13.88 -3.48 11.70
C LYS A 111 -12.53 -2.75 11.63
N ALA A 112 -11.75 -2.98 10.58
CA ALA A 112 -10.50 -2.26 10.36
C ALA A 112 -10.73 -0.76 10.13
N TYR A 113 -11.75 -0.36 9.37
CA TYR A 113 -12.13 1.06 9.19
C TYR A 113 -12.47 1.74 10.52
N GLN A 114 -13.27 1.09 11.37
CA GLN A 114 -13.65 1.60 12.69
C GLN A 114 -12.44 1.81 13.61
N LEU A 115 -11.43 0.94 13.51
CA LEU A 115 -10.24 1.05 14.34
C LEU A 115 -9.25 2.10 13.82
N LEU A 116 -9.08 2.21 12.50
CA LEU A 116 -8.01 3.01 11.89
C LEU A 116 -8.44 4.40 11.43
N ILE A 117 -9.64 4.52 10.84
CA ILE A 117 -10.08 5.74 10.15
C ILE A 117 -11.08 6.51 11.00
N LYS A 118 -12.06 5.82 11.60
CA LYS A 118 -13.11 6.46 12.40
C LYS A 118 -12.58 7.43 13.47
N PRO A 119 -11.50 7.11 14.23
CA PRO A 119 -10.98 8.02 15.25
C PRO A 119 -10.40 9.34 14.70
N LEU A 120 -10.08 9.37 13.40
CA LEU A 120 -9.48 10.50 12.69
C LEU A 120 -10.49 11.23 11.79
N GLU A 121 -11.67 10.65 11.54
CA GLU A 121 -12.63 11.10 10.53
C GLU A 121 -13.01 12.58 10.67
N ALA A 122 -13.30 13.05 11.89
CA ALA A 122 -13.65 14.45 12.13
C ALA A 122 -12.50 15.41 11.79
N ALA A 123 -11.26 15.00 12.02
CA ALA A 123 -10.09 15.81 11.72
C ALA A 123 -9.76 15.79 10.22
N LEU A 124 -9.90 14.63 9.57
CA LEU A 124 -9.76 14.49 8.12
C LEU A 124 -10.80 15.34 7.38
N ALA A 125 -12.06 15.29 7.80
CA ALA A 125 -13.16 16.08 7.22
C ALA A 125 -12.99 17.60 7.41
N ALA A 126 -12.28 18.02 8.46
CA ALA A 126 -11.96 19.42 8.72
C ALA A 126 -10.67 19.89 8.00
N SER A 127 -10.01 19.01 7.25
CA SER A 127 -8.77 19.28 6.53
C SER A 127 -9.00 19.23 5.01
N PRO A 128 -8.14 19.86 4.20
CA PRO A 128 -8.22 19.75 2.75
C PRO A 128 -7.68 18.42 2.20
N ALA A 129 -7.39 17.42 3.06
CA ALA A 129 -6.73 16.20 2.63
C ALA A 129 -7.60 15.37 1.66
N ASP A 130 -7.05 15.07 0.49
CA ASP A 130 -7.63 14.17 -0.52
C ASP A 130 -6.80 12.89 -0.69
N THR A 131 -5.60 12.85 -0.11
CA THR A 131 -4.66 11.74 -0.21
C THR A 131 -4.24 11.30 1.19
N LEU A 132 -4.36 10.00 1.46
CA LEU A 132 -3.96 9.37 2.71
C LEU A 132 -2.74 8.49 2.46
N VAL A 133 -1.61 8.87 3.06
CA VAL A 133 -0.39 8.05 3.08
C VAL A 133 -0.34 7.32 4.41
N PHE A 134 -0.25 6.00 4.37
CA PHE A 134 -0.10 5.17 5.56
C PHE A 134 1.35 4.75 5.72
N VAL A 135 1.86 4.84 6.95
CA VAL A 135 3.12 4.22 7.36
C VAL A 135 2.77 3.14 8.38
N LEU A 136 2.76 1.89 7.91
CA LEU A 136 2.20 0.77 8.66
C LEU A 136 3.25 0.05 9.47
N ASP A 137 2.96 -0.18 10.75
CA ASP A 137 3.68 -1.15 11.57
C ASP A 137 3.60 -2.56 10.93
N SER A 138 4.59 -3.41 11.23
CA SER A 138 4.75 -4.78 10.72
C SER A 138 3.45 -5.59 10.81
N ALA A 139 2.72 -5.48 11.93
CA ALA A 139 1.47 -6.19 12.18
C ALA A 139 0.32 -5.83 11.22
N PHE A 140 0.41 -4.70 10.52
CA PHE A 140 -0.69 -4.17 9.70
C PHE A 140 -0.39 -4.15 8.20
N ARG A 141 0.81 -4.56 7.76
CA ARG A 141 1.26 -4.45 6.35
C ARG A 141 0.40 -5.21 5.33
N ASN A 142 -0.35 -6.23 5.76
CA ASN A 142 -1.22 -7.03 4.89
C ASN A 142 -2.66 -6.48 4.81
N LEU A 143 -2.94 -5.33 5.42
CA LEU A 143 -4.28 -4.77 5.40
C LEU A 143 -4.58 -4.09 4.04
N PRO A 144 -5.67 -4.44 3.35
CA PRO A 144 -6.07 -3.77 2.12
C PRO A 144 -6.66 -2.38 2.42
N LEU A 145 -5.80 -1.40 2.69
CA LEU A 145 -6.18 -0.05 3.14
C LEU A 145 -7.20 0.64 2.22
N ALA A 146 -7.03 0.52 0.90
CA ALA A 146 -7.94 1.09 -0.08
C ALA A 146 -9.36 0.50 -0.01
N ALA A 147 -9.48 -0.75 0.42
CA ALA A 147 -10.73 -1.48 0.56
C ALA A 147 -11.36 -1.35 1.95
N LEU A 148 -10.80 -0.55 2.87
CA LEU A 148 -11.46 -0.30 4.15
C LEU A 148 -12.86 0.27 3.91
N TYR A 149 -13.85 -0.30 4.57
CA TYR A 149 -15.26 -0.06 4.25
C TYR A 149 -15.95 0.75 5.35
N ASP A 150 -16.53 1.88 4.97
CA ASP A 150 -17.39 2.67 5.84
C ASP A 150 -18.82 2.14 5.76
N ALA A 151 -19.17 1.21 6.65
CA ALA A 151 -20.52 0.64 6.68
C ALA A 151 -21.63 1.66 6.98
N GLU A 152 -21.31 2.82 7.60
CA GLU A 152 -22.32 3.87 7.83
C GLU A 152 -22.70 4.60 6.54
N ARG A 153 -21.74 4.72 5.60
CA ARG A 153 -21.93 5.40 4.31
C ARG A 153 -22.16 4.46 3.14
N GLY A 154 -21.75 3.21 3.28
CA GLY A 154 -21.79 2.22 2.21
C GLY A 154 -20.71 2.44 1.14
N GLU A 155 -19.53 2.95 1.54
CA GLU A 155 -18.46 3.38 0.62
C GLU A 155 -17.11 2.81 1.07
N TYR A 156 -16.23 2.51 0.11
CA TYR A 156 -14.83 2.15 0.37
C TYR A 156 -13.94 3.39 0.53
N LEU A 157 -12.82 3.27 1.25
CA LEU A 157 -11.90 4.38 1.52
C LEU A 157 -11.36 5.02 0.23
N LEU A 158 -11.04 4.19 -0.78
CA LEU A 158 -10.63 4.59 -2.12
C LEU A 158 -11.62 5.53 -2.82
N GLU A 159 -12.93 5.40 -2.53
CA GLU A 159 -13.94 6.24 -3.18
C GLU A 159 -13.88 7.69 -2.69
N ARG A 160 -13.26 7.92 -1.53
CA ARG A 160 -13.16 9.23 -0.89
C ARG A 160 -11.76 9.82 -0.91
N TYR A 161 -10.73 8.98 -0.93
CA TYR A 161 -9.35 9.41 -0.87
C TYR A 161 -8.46 8.61 -1.81
N ASN A 162 -7.43 9.27 -2.34
CA ASN A 162 -6.28 8.55 -2.87
C ASN A 162 -5.56 7.87 -1.70
N VAL A 163 -5.27 6.57 -1.83
CA VAL A 163 -4.60 5.80 -0.76
C VAL A 163 -3.22 5.38 -1.23
N ALA A 164 -2.22 5.66 -0.42
CA ALA A 164 -0.84 5.27 -0.66
C ALA A 164 -0.22 4.64 0.60
N LEU A 165 0.74 3.74 0.40
CA LEU A 165 1.53 3.13 1.44
C LEU A 165 2.97 3.64 1.33
N ASN A 166 3.57 4.02 2.46
CA ASN A 166 4.99 4.33 2.56
C ASN A 166 5.63 3.46 3.67
N LEU A 167 6.88 3.07 3.46
CA LEU A 167 7.67 2.20 4.34
C LEU A 167 8.55 2.97 5.35
N GLY A 168 8.54 4.31 5.36
CA GLY A 168 9.28 5.15 6.33
C GLY A 168 9.02 6.65 6.19
N LEU A 169 9.72 7.53 6.94
CA LEU A 169 9.57 9.02 6.94
C LEU A 169 10.00 9.66 5.63
N GLU A 170 10.56 8.91 4.70
CA GLU A 170 11.09 9.43 3.45
C GLU A 170 10.17 9.02 2.30
N LEU A 171 9.71 10.01 1.53
CA LEU A 171 9.03 9.78 0.26
C LEU A 171 10.06 9.83 -0.85
N PRO A 172 10.30 8.73 -1.58
CA PRO A 172 11.03 8.81 -2.84
C PRO A 172 10.19 9.61 -3.83
N VAL A 173 10.60 10.86 -4.10
CA VAL A 173 9.86 11.72 -5.02
C VAL A 173 10.08 11.24 -6.44
N GLN A 174 9.02 10.72 -7.04
CA GLN A 174 9.02 10.33 -8.44
C GLN A 174 8.39 11.42 -9.30
N PRO A 175 8.98 11.73 -10.47
CA PRO A 175 8.27 12.56 -11.44
C PRO A 175 6.99 11.83 -11.89
N PRO A 176 5.93 12.57 -12.27
CA PRO A 176 4.68 11.98 -12.75
C PRO A 176 4.94 10.95 -13.86
N LEU A 177 4.33 9.77 -13.76
CA LEU A 177 4.43 8.77 -14.80
C LEU A 177 3.66 9.23 -16.03
N GLN A 178 4.38 9.51 -17.12
CA GLN A 178 3.78 9.79 -18.41
C GLN A 178 3.55 8.46 -19.13
N LEU A 179 2.33 7.92 -19.02
CA LEU A 179 1.94 6.60 -19.58
C LEU A 179 2.28 6.47 -21.07
N GLU A 180 2.19 7.57 -21.82
CA GLU A 180 2.51 7.65 -23.26
C GLU A 180 3.99 7.38 -23.57
N GLN A 181 4.88 7.59 -22.59
CA GLN A 181 6.33 7.40 -22.69
C GLN A 181 6.82 6.23 -21.83
N ALA A 182 5.92 5.59 -21.08
CA ALA A 182 6.27 4.48 -20.21
C ALA A 182 6.61 3.24 -21.04
N ALA A 183 7.71 2.58 -20.67
CA ALA A 183 7.93 1.20 -21.10
C ALA A 183 6.94 0.31 -20.35
N ILE A 184 6.12 -0.43 -21.10
CA ILE A 184 5.08 -1.31 -20.54
C ILE A 184 5.45 -2.75 -20.87
N LEU A 185 5.44 -3.60 -19.85
CA LEU A 185 5.62 -5.05 -19.98
C LEU A 185 4.44 -5.71 -19.32
N ALA A 186 3.65 -6.46 -20.09
CA ALA A 186 2.61 -7.34 -19.57
C ALA A 186 3.05 -8.78 -19.76
N ALA A 187 2.75 -9.64 -18.79
CA ALA A 187 3.10 -11.04 -18.86
C ALA A 187 2.00 -11.90 -18.26
N GLY A 188 1.73 -13.06 -18.85
CA GLY A 188 0.69 -13.95 -18.36
C GLY A 188 0.72 -15.33 -19.00
N VAL A 189 0.00 -16.25 -18.36
CA VAL A 189 -0.10 -17.67 -18.75
C VAL A 189 -1.55 -17.92 -19.20
N ILE A 190 -1.73 -18.28 -20.46
CA ILE A 190 -3.04 -18.52 -21.10
C ILE A 190 -3.26 -19.99 -21.47
N LYS A 191 -2.22 -20.82 -21.32
CA LYS A 191 -2.26 -22.29 -21.31
C LYS A 191 -1.35 -22.81 -20.22
N GLU A 192 -1.52 -24.06 -19.79
CA GLU A 192 -0.62 -24.67 -18.82
C GLU A 192 0.85 -24.48 -19.22
N ASN A 193 1.64 -23.90 -18.33
CA ASN A 193 3.03 -23.56 -18.61
C ASN A 193 3.89 -23.73 -17.35
N CYS A 194 4.99 -24.48 -17.48
CA CYS A 194 5.91 -24.72 -16.39
C CYS A 194 7.10 -23.77 -16.46
N ILE A 195 7.23 -22.91 -15.46
CA ILE A 195 8.28 -21.91 -15.37
C ILE A 195 9.33 -22.42 -14.37
N GLU A 196 10.58 -22.49 -14.82
CA GLU A 196 11.70 -22.90 -13.99
C GLU A 196 11.80 -22.02 -12.73
N GLY A 197 11.81 -22.67 -11.55
CA GLY A 197 11.86 -22.00 -10.26
C GLY A 197 10.51 -21.52 -9.70
N MET A 198 9.41 -21.59 -10.47
CA MET A 198 8.05 -21.23 -10.02
C MET A 198 7.03 -22.37 -10.12
N GLY A 199 7.37 -23.47 -10.80
CA GLY A 199 6.47 -24.61 -10.99
C GLY A 199 5.55 -24.42 -12.19
N CYS A 200 4.49 -25.23 -12.27
CA CYS A 200 3.52 -25.17 -13.37
C CYS A 200 2.36 -24.25 -13.01
N ALA A 201 2.09 -23.28 -13.87
CA ALA A 201 0.98 -22.35 -13.76
C ALA A 201 -0.18 -22.82 -14.63
N GLU A 202 -1.38 -22.84 -14.04
CA GLU A 202 -2.63 -23.08 -14.75
C GLU A 202 -3.13 -21.80 -15.43
N PRO A 203 -3.84 -21.91 -16.56
CA PRO A 203 -4.36 -20.76 -17.26
C PRO A 203 -5.50 -20.10 -16.49
N LEU A 204 -5.41 -18.78 -16.29
CA LEU A 204 -6.49 -18.00 -15.70
C LEU A 204 -7.46 -17.52 -16.79
N PRO A 205 -8.80 -17.62 -16.59
CA PRO A 205 -9.77 -17.37 -17.66
C PRO A 205 -9.68 -15.99 -18.31
N ALA A 206 -9.38 -14.94 -17.54
CA ALA A 206 -9.40 -13.56 -18.01
C ALA A 206 -8.07 -13.10 -18.64
N VAL A 207 -6.95 -13.78 -18.36
CA VAL A 207 -5.60 -13.29 -18.72
C VAL A 207 -5.44 -13.14 -20.23
N LYS A 208 -6.06 -14.02 -21.03
CA LYS A 208 -6.01 -13.89 -22.49
C LYS A 208 -6.61 -12.58 -22.96
N ASP A 209 -7.81 -12.27 -22.49
CA ASP A 209 -8.57 -11.09 -22.93
C ASP A 209 -7.95 -9.80 -22.36
N GLU A 210 -7.40 -9.84 -21.15
CA GLU A 210 -6.64 -8.73 -20.55
C GLU A 210 -5.38 -8.40 -21.34
N LEU A 211 -4.58 -9.40 -21.70
CA LEU A 211 -3.37 -9.19 -22.50
C LEU A 211 -3.71 -8.70 -23.92
N ASP A 212 -4.77 -9.23 -24.54
CA ASP A 212 -5.24 -8.76 -25.85
C ASP A 212 -5.68 -7.28 -25.78
N ALA A 213 -6.37 -6.89 -24.70
CA ALA A 213 -6.79 -5.51 -24.49
C ALA A 213 -5.59 -4.57 -24.27
N ILE A 214 -4.56 -5.00 -23.53
CA ILE A 214 -3.32 -4.23 -23.32
C ILE A 214 -2.62 -4.00 -24.66
N GLU A 215 -2.44 -5.02 -25.50
CA GLU A 215 -1.79 -4.86 -26.81
C GLU A 215 -2.56 -3.91 -27.74
N GLN A 216 -3.89 -3.94 -27.68
CA GLN A 216 -4.75 -3.08 -28.49
C GLN A 216 -4.71 -1.61 -28.03
N GLN A 217 -4.76 -1.37 -26.73
CA GLN A 217 -4.83 -0.02 -26.17
C GLN A 217 -3.45 0.63 -26.04
N LEU A 218 -2.39 -0.18 -25.89
CA LEU A 218 -1.03 0.26 -25.64
C LEU A 218 -0.08 -0.47 -26.62
N PRO A 219 -0.02 -0.05 -27.90
CA PRO A 219 0.78 -0.74 -28.92
C PRO A 219 2.29 -0.79 -28.63
N GLN A 220 2.77 0.08 -27.73
CA GLN A 220 4.16 0.09 -27.23
C GLN A 220 4.43 -0.97 -26.14
N ALA A 221 3.39 -1.61 -25.60
CA ALA A 221 3.54 -2.64 -24.59
C ALA A 221 4.19 -3.89 -25.19
N GLN A 222 5.17 -4.42 -24.47
CA GLN A 222 5.69 -5.75 -24.76
C GLN A 222 4.88 -6.77 -24.00
N VAL A 223 4.42 -7.82 -24.68
CA VAL A 223 3.64 -8.88 -24.04
C VAL A 223 4.39 -10.21 -24.09
N LEU A 224 4.53 -10.85 -22.93
CA LEU A 224 5.11 -12.17 -22.77
C LEU A 224 3.99 -13.16 -22.42
N ARG A 225 3.75 -14.14 -23.30
CA ARG A 225 2.74 -15.17 -23.10
C ARG A 225 3.42 -16.52 -22.91
N ASP A 226 2.92 -17.32 -21.97
CA ASP A 226 3.27 -18.73 -21.83
C ASP A 226 4.78 -18.99 -21.78
N GLU A 227 5.36 -19.75 -22.73
CA GLU A 227 6.79 -20.06 -22.74
C GLU A 227 7.68 -18.81 -22.88
N ALA A 228 7.15 -17.71 -23.45
CA ALA A 228 7.85 -16.43 -23.48
C ALA A 228 7.85 -15.73 -22.12
N PHE A 229 6.92 -16.07 -21.22
CA PHE A 229 6.89 -15.63 -19.83
C PHE A 229 7.79 -16.52 -18.95
N GLY A 230 9.11 -16.42 -19.17
CA GLY A 230 10.13 -17.08 -18.35
C GLY A 230 10.98 -16.09 -17.55
N ALA A 231 11.61 -16.57 -16.47
CA ALA A 231 12.42 -15.73 -15.58
C ALA A 231 13.56 -14.98 -16.32
N GLU A 232 14.25 -15.65 -17.25
CA GLU A 232 15.31 -15.01 -18.04
C GLU A 232 14.77 -13.97 -19.03
N ALA A 233 13.67 -14.30 -19.71
CA ALA A 233 13.01 -13.38 -20.65
C ALA A 233 12.54 -12.12 -19.92
N LEU A 234 11.88 -12.28 -18.78
CA LEU A 234 11.48 -11.20 -17.89
C LEU A 234 12.69 -10.36 -17.50
N ARG A 235 13.72 -10.96 -16.89
CA ARG A 235 14.96 -10.27 -16.47
C ARG A 235 15.61 -9.48 -17.60
N THR A 236 15.64 -10.05 -18.80
CA THR A 236 16.20 -9.41 -19.98
C THR A 236 15.38 -8.20 -20.41
N ARG A 237 14.04 -8.30 -20.39
CA ARG A 237 13.15 -7.17 -20.70
C ARG A 237 13.28 -6.06 -19.64
N LEU A 238 13.28 -6.42 -18.36
CA LEU A 238 13.45 -5.46 -17.25
C LEU A 238 14.75 -4.65 -17.38
N LYS A 239 15.85 -5.31 -17.76
CA LYS A 239 17.16 -4.65 -17.95
C LYS A 239 17.25 -3.79 -19.21
N LYS A 240 16.54 -4.15 -20.30
CA LYS A 240 16.70 -3.50 -21.61
C LYS A 240 15.97 -2.16 -21.73
N GLN A 241 14.82 -1.99 -21.11
CA GLN A 241 13.98 -0.80 -21.38
C GLN A 241 14.06 0.30 -20.33
N GLY A 242 15.03 0.25 -19.41
CA GLY A 242 15.11 1.27 -18.36
C GLY A 242 13.82 1.35 -17.54
N PHE A 243 13.13 0.21 -17.38
CA PHE A 243 12.02 0.10 -16.44
C PHE A 243 12.53 0.60 -15.09
N ARG A 244 11.90 1.66 -14.56
CA ARG A 244 12.28 2.22 -13.27
C ARG A 244 11.60 1.38 -12.20
N TRP A 245 12.29 0.33 -11.76
CA TRP A 245 11.89 -0.45 -10.58
C TRP A 245 12.36 0.31 -9.35
N PHE A 246 11.46 0.50 -8.39
CA PHE A 246 11.80 0.98 -7.07
C PHE A 246 11.30 -0.08 -6.09
N ILE A 247 12.23 -0.65 -5.32
CA ILE A 247 11.95 -1.38 -4.08
C ILE A 247 11.99 -0.34 -2.97
#